data_AF-A0A8J7FHU9-F1
#
_entry.id   AF-A0A8J7FHU9-F1
#
_cell.length_a   1.000
_cell.length_b   1.000
_cell.length_c   1.000
_cell.angle_alpha   90.00
_cell.angle_beta   90.00
_cell.angle_gamma   90.00
#
_symmetry.space_group_name_H-M   'P 1'
#
loop_
_entity.id
_entity.type
_entity.pdbx_description
1 polymer ?
#
loop_
_entity_poly.entity_id
_entity_poly.type
_entity_poly.pdbx_seq_one_letter_code
_entity_poly.pdbx_strand_id
1 'polypeptide(L)' 'MNPSTINISELPSVELEMRAQLPKTPCIYFAIDSTGEIQYIGQSINPLITMASTPSL' A
#
# COMPACT_ATOMS: atom_id res chain seq x y z
N MET A 1 0.55 -4.77 19.56
CA MET A 1 1.32 -3.87 18.67
C MET A 1 0.79 -2.47 18.87
N ASN A 2 1.64 -1.47 19.11
CA ASN A 2 1.19 -0.07 19.23
C ASN A 2 1.25 0.56 17.83
N PRO A 3 0.13 1.03 17.25
CA PRO A 3 0.14 1.65 15.92
C PRO A 3 1.05 2.87 15.86
N SER A 4 1.17 3.61 16.97
CA SER A 4 1.96 4.83 17.07
C SER A 4 3.48 4.59 16.97
N THR A 5 3.92 3.33 17.03
CA THR A 5 5.34 2.96 16.94
C THR A 5 5.69 2.34 15.59
N ILE A 6 4.78 2.32 14.62
CA ILE A 6 5.05 1.77 13.28
C ILE A 6 5.76 2.84 12.45
N ASN A 7 6.99 2.54 12.02
CA ASN A 7 7.69 3.37 11.03
C ASN A 7 7.24 2.94 9.63
N ILE A 8 6.42 3.78 8.99
CA ILE A 8 5.81 3.47 7.69
C ILE A 8 6.85 3.42 6.58
N SER A 9 7.93 4.19 6.70
CA SER A 9 9.05 4.21 5.75
C SER A 9 9.89 2.93 5.77
N GLU A 10 9.78 2.10 6.82
CA GLU A 10 10.47 0.81 6.93
C GLU A 10 9.61 -0.37 6.43
N LEU A 11 8.34 -0.12 6.08
CA LEU A 11 7.48 -1.16 5.55
C LEU A 11 7.87 -1.54 4.12
N PRO A 12 7.65 -2.80 3.70
CA PRO A 12 7.78 -3.19 2.31
C PRO A 12 6.91 -2.30 1.41
N SER A 13 7.55 -1.63 0.47
CA SER A 13 6.91 -0.74 -0.48
C SER A 13 7.22 -1.17 -1.91
N VAL A 14 6.32 -0.79 -2.82
CA VAL A 14 6.47 -1.04 -4.25
C VAL A 14 5.88 0.15 -4.98
N GLU A 15 6.53 0.57 -6.07
CA GLU A 15 5.99 1.62 -6.93
C GLU A 15 4.67 1.17 -7.55
N LEU A 16 3.78 2.13 -7.84
CA LEU A 16 2.46 1.83 -8.38
C LEU A 16 2.53 1.09 -9.72
N GLU A 17 3.55 1.38 -10.54
CA GLU A 17 3.82 0.65 -11.80
C GLU A 17 4.18 -0.83 -11.58
N MET A 18 4.79 -1.14 -10.43
CA MET A 18 5.19 -2.48 -10.03
C MET A 18 4.13 -3.18 -9.17
N ARG A 19 2.89 -2.67 -9.10
CA ARG A 19 1.78 -3.23 -8.31
C ARG A 19 1.48 -4.72 -8.55
N ALA A 20 1.94 -5.28 -9.67
CA ALA A 20 1.90 -6.72 -9.94
C ALA A 20 2.71 -7.56 -8.94
N GLN A 21 3.61 -6.95 -8.18
CA GLN A 21 4.41 -7.59 -7.13
C GLN A 21 3.76 -7.54 -5.74
N LEU A 22 2.58 -6.92 -5.63
CA LEU A 22 1.86 -6.88 -4.37
C LEU A 22 1.52 -8.30 -3.86
N PRO A 23 1.48 -8.48 -2.54
CA PRO A 23 1.14 -9.78 -1.97
C PRO A 23 -0.31 -10.16 -2.28
N LYS A 24 -0.61 -11.46 -2.22
CA LYS A 24 -1.99 -11.97 -2.30
C LYS A 24 -2.63 -12.15 -0.92
N THR A 25 -1.91 -11.82 0.14
CA THR A 25 -2.36 -11.97 1.53
C THR A 25 -3.13 -10.73 1.99
N PRO A 26 -4.12 -10.89 2.88
CA PRO A 26 -4.80 -9.76 3.49
C PRO A 26 -3.83 -8.81 4.19
N CYS A 27 -3.94 -7.51 3.92
CA CYS A 27 -3.12 -6.50 4.57
C CYS A 27 -3.81 -5.13 4.63
N ILE A 28 -3.21 -4.26 5.42
CA ILE A 28 -3.40 -2.81 5.37
C ILE A 28 -2.28 -2.25 4.48
N TYR A 29 -2.62 -1.32 3.61
CA TYR A 29 -1.67 -0.66 2.72
C TYR A 29 -1.80 0.86 2.82
N PHE A 30 -0.70 1.54 2.53
CA PHE A 30 -0.58 2.99 2.52
C PHE A 30 -0.29 3.43 1.09
N ALA A 31 -1.10 4.32 0.54
CA ALA A 31 -0.77 5.02 -0.69
C ALA A 31 -0.02 6.30 -0.29
N ILE A 32 1.22 6.41 -0.77
CA ILE A 32 2.14 7.49 -0.44
C ILE A 32 2.47 8.22 -1.75
N ASP A 33 2.50 9.54 -1.73
CA ASP A 33 2.91 10.32 -2.90
C ASP A 33 4.44 10.46 -3.01
N SER A 34 4.89 11.17 -4.04
CA SER A 34 6.31 11.41 -4.30
C SER A 34 7.02 12.27 -3.25
N THR A 35 6.27 12.96 -2.39
CA THR A 35 6.80 13.76 -1.28
C THR A 35 6.92 12.97 0.03
N GLY A 36 6.41 11.74 0.06
CA GLY A 36 6.41 10.89 1.24
C GLY A 36 5.18 11.06 2.12
N GLU A 37 4.17 11.82 1.68
CA GLU A 37 2.94 12.00 2.43
C GLU A 37 1.92 10.89 2.15
N ILE A 38 1.25 10.42 3.21
CA ILE A 38 0.22 9.40 3.10
C ILE A 38 -1.06 10.05 2.59
N GLN A 39 -1.48 9.64 1.40
CA GLN A 39 -2.70 10.13 0.78
C GLN A 39 -3.91 9.25 1.10
N TYR A 40 -3.68 7.95 1.32
CA TYR A 40 -4.76 7.00 1.60
C TYR A 40 -4.29 5.80 2.41
N ILE A 41 -5.17 5.29 3.27
CA ILE A 41 -4.99 4.04 4.01
C ILE A 41 -6.11 3.10 3.61
N GLY A 42 -5.74 1.96 3.03
CA GLY A 42 -6.69 0.95 2.57
C GLY A 42 -6.49 -0.39 3.27
N GLN A 43 -7.53 -1.20 3.26
CA GLN A 43 -7.44 -2.62 3.62
C GLN A 43 -7.87 -3.46 2.43
N SER A 44 -7.17 -4.56 2.18
CA SER A 44 -7.57 -5.53 1.17
C SER A 44 -7.28 -6.94 1.64
N ILE A 45 -8.19 -7.86 1.32
CA ILE A 45 -7.98 -9.30 1.49
C ILE A 45 -7.04 -9.88 0.43
N ASN A 46 -6.84 -9.16 -0.69
CA ASN A 46 -5.95 -9.53 -1.78
C ASN A 46 -5.54 -8.26 -2.56
N PRO A 47 -4.52 -7.52 -2.08
CA PRO A 47 -4.17 -6.20 -2.61
C PRO A 47 -3.67 -6.25 -4.06
N LEU A 48 -3.10 -7.37 -4.50
CA LEU A 48 -2.75 -7.59 -5.91
C LEU A 48 -3.95 -7.41 -6.84
N ILE A 49 -5.13 -7.92 -6.47
CA ILE A 49 -6.34 -7.78 -7.28
C ILE A 49 -6.91 -6.37 -7.13
N THR A 50 -7.04 -5.89 -5.89
CA THR A 50 -7.73 -4.62 -5.61
C THR A 50 -7.02 -3.41 -6.24
N MET A 51 -5.68 -3.38 -6.23
CA MET A 51 -4.91 -2.25 -6.78
C MET A 51 -4.65 -2.37 -8.29
N ALA A 52 -4.80 -3.56 -8.87
CA ALA A 52 -4.73 -3.72 -10.32
C ALA A 52 -5.98 -3.15 -11.03
N SER A 53 -7.10 -3.04 -10.31
CA SER A 53 -8.40 -2.60 -10.85
C SER A 53 -8.72 -1.11 -10.64
N THR A 54 -7.90 -0.37 -9.89
CA THR A 54 -8.08 1.08 -9.71
C THR A 54 -7.53 1.82 -10.94
N PRO A 55 -8.36 2.57 -11.68
CA PRO A 55 -7.88 3.43 -12.76
C PRO A 55 -6.97 4.50 -12.15
N SER A 56 -5.85 4.77 -12.82
CA SER A 56 -4.95 5.87 -12.46
C SER A 56 -5.75 7.16 -12.36
N LEU A 57 -5.68 7.84 -11.20
CA LEU A 57 -6.17 9.22 -11.05
C LEU A 57 -5.36 10.16 -11.93
#